data_AF-A0A2N8S4G6-F1
#
_entry.id   AF-A0A2N8S4G6-F1
#
_cell.length_a   1.000
_cell.length_b   1.000
_cell.length_c   1.000
_cell.angle_alpha   90.00
_cell.angle_beta   90.00
_cell.angle_gamma   90.00
#
_symmetry.space_group_name_H-M   'P 1'
#
loop_
_entity.id
_entity.type
_entity.pdbx_description
1 polymer ?
#
loop_
_entity_poly.entity_id
_entity_poly.type
_entity_poly.pdbx_seq_one_letter_code
_entity_poly.pdbx_strand_id
1 'polypeptide(L)'
;MFKINALFAAVLAVSATQAFAASSEAVIEQNGFDQIADVYQEGVGQASYIYQTGASQQNAANTTQTGQDNFAEVTQQGALHQADVIQTGVEGRVIISQYDVNNSAIVEQAGFANTADITQDGMNNDVVLIQDNAFNDTIVDQFGEGNEALITQTGQEGIIDVSQVGNMNVADIAQGGLGNSVDLVQQGDGNLALVDQIGESSQAVVLQSGMDNFANVSQAGFADYANVSQTGSNNMAIITQQ
;
A
#
# COMPACT_ATOMS: atom_id res chain seq x y z
N MET A 1 -46.06 4.71 -33.62
CA MET A 1 -45.04 3.65 -33.53
C MET A 1 -44.05 4.09 -32.46
N PHE A 2 -44.32 3.76 -31.20
CA PHE A 2 -43.46 4.11 -30.08
C PHE A 2 -42.27 3.15 -30.07
N LYS A 3 -41.07 3.65 -30.37
CA LYS A 3 -39.83 2.92 -30.09
C LYS A 3 -39.47 3.17 -28.63
N ILE A 4 -39.78 2.21 -27.78
CA ILE A 4 -39.15 2.08 -26.47
C ILE A 4 -37.78 1.45 -26.76
N ASN A 5 -36.73 2.26 -26.79
CA ASN A 5 -35.37 1.72 -26.69
C ASN A 5 -35.17 1.34 -25.22
N ALA A 6 -34.92 0.05 -24.98
CA ALA A 6 -34.58 -0.46 -23.67
C ALA A 6 -33.32 0.24 -23.15
N LEU A 7 -33.47 1.08 -22.13
CA LEU A 7 -32.38 1.32 -21.19
C LEU A 7 -32.11 -0.05 -20.54
N PHE A 8 -31.04 -0.73 -20.93
CA PHE A 8 -30.50 -1.81 -20.13
C PHE A 8 -29.98 -1.17 -18.85
N ALA A 9 -30.69 -1.43 -17.76
CA ALA A 9 -30.26 -1.10 -16.41
C ALA A 9 -28.96 -1.86 -16.13
N ALA A 10 -27.84 -1.14 -16.02
CA ALA A 10 -26.66 -1.66 -15.37
C ALA A 10 -27.02 -1.90 -13.90
N VAL A 11 -26.72 -3.10 -13.40
CA VAL A 11 -26.96 -3.48 -12.01
C VAL A 11 -25.98 -2.69 -11.15
N LEU A 12 -26.47 -1.59 -10.58
CA LEU A 12 -25.85 -0.85 -9.50
C LEU A 12 -25.92 -1.72 -8.24
N ALA A 13 -24.84 -2.44 -7.92
CA ALA A 13 -24.69 -3.07 -6.60
C ALA A 13 -23.85 -2.13 -5.70
N VAL A 14 -24.38 -0.95 -5.40
CA VAL A 14 -23.85 -0.13 -4.30
C VAL A 14 -24.31 -0.79 -3.01
N SER A 15 -23.42 -1.57 -2.42
CA SER A 15 -23.60 -2.21 -1.13
C SER A 15 -22.83 -1.38 -0.09
N ALA A 16 -23.32 -0.17 0.19
CA ALA A 16 -22.98 0.51 1.44
C ALA A 16 -23.73 -0.21 2.56
N THR A 17 -23.31 -1.44 2.88
CA THR A 17 -23.97 -2.28 3.86
C THR A 17 -23.58 -1.82 5.26
N GLN A 18 -24.35 -0.83 5.74
CA GLN A 18 -24.47 -0.39 7.14
C GLN A 18 -23.47 0.67 7.62
N ALA A 19 -23.75 1.94 7.30
CA ALA A 19 -23.30 3.05 8.14
C ALA A 19 -24.15 3.09 9.43
N PHE A 20 -23.72 2.39 10.49
CA PHE A 20 -24.20 2.60 11.86
C PHE A 20 -23.35 3.64 12.62
N ALA A 21 -22.53 4.40 11.90
CA ALA A 21 -21.53 5.29 12.46
C ALA A 21 -21.99 6.76 12.45
N ALA A 22 -21.87 7.45 13.59
CA ALA A 22 -22.20 8.87 13.66
C ALA A 22 -21.15 9.68 12.88
N SER A 23 -21.58 10.62 12.04
CA SER A 23 -20.69 11.50 11.27
C SER A 23 -19.68 10.79 10.34
N SER A 24 -19.97 9.58 9.87
CA SER A 24 -19.09 8.90 8.90
C SER A 24 -19.56 9.12 7.46
N GLU A 25 -18.60 9.25 6.55
CA GLU A 25 -18.78 9.52 5.13
C GLU A 25 -18.22 8.36 4.30
N ALA A 26 -19.02 7.86 3.36
CA ALA A 26 -18.61 6.89 2.37
C ALA A 26 -19.03 7.40 0.99
N VAL A 27 -18.07 7.58 0.09
CA VAL A 27 -18.30 8.01 -1.29
C VAL A 27 -17.71 6.95 -2.22
N ILE A 28 -18.55 6.45 -3.12
CA ILE A 28 -18.14 5.51 -4.16
C ILE A 28 -18.53 6.15 -5.51
N GLU A 29 -17.53 6.44 -6.34
CA GLU A 29 -17.71 6.87 -7.71
C GLU A 29 -17.16 5.82 -8.67
N GLN A 30 -18.04 5.24 -9.48
CA GLN A 30 -17.74 4.14 -10.40
C GLN A 30 -18.09 4.53 -11.84
N ASN A 31 -17.09 4.58 -12.70
CA ASN A 31 -17.22 4.90 -14.10
C ASN A 31 -16.68 3.74 -14.95
N GLY A 32 -17.53 2.74 -15.22
CA GLY A 32 -17.28 1.62 -16.13
C GLY A 32 -18.17 0.39 -15.87
N PHE A 33 -17.77 -0.79 -16.34
CA PHE A 33 -18.51 -2.05 -16.22
C PHE A 33 -17.82 -3.01 -15.23
N ASP A 34 -18.60 -3.79 -14.47
CA ASP A 34 -18.13 -4.84 -13.54
C ASP A 34 -17.10 -4.38 -12.49
N GLN A 35 -17.34 -3.21 -11.89
CA GLN A 35 -16.57 -2.69 -10.76
C GLN A 35 -17.21 -3.12 -9.44
N ILE A 36 -16.40 -3.60 -8.49
CA ILE A 36 -16.83 -3.91 -7.12
C ILE A 36 -16.21 -2.86 -6.20
N ALA A 37 -17.07 -2.21 -5.43
CA ALA A 37 -16.65 -1.31 -4.36
C ALA A 37 -17.53 -1.57 -3.14
N ASP A 38 -16.92 -2.00 -2.04
CA ASP A 38 -17.61 -2.22 -0.77
C ASP A 38 -16.95 -1.36 0.31
N VAL A 39 -17.77 -0.65 1.09
CA VAL A 39 -17.32 0.15 2.24
C VAL A 39 -18.10 -0.28 3.47
N TYR A 40 -17.38 -0.69 4.51
CA TYR A 40 -17.90 -0.99 5.83
C TYR A 40 -17.27 -0.04 6.86
N GLN A 41 -18.11 0.68 7.61
CA GLN A 41 -17.68 1.66 8.61
C GLN A 41 -18.39 1.43 9.94
N GLU A 42 -17.61 1.19 11.00
CA GLU A 42 -18.09 1.04 12.37
C GLU A 42 -17.40 2.03 13.32
N GLY A 43 -18.13 3.03 13.83
CA GLY A 43 -17.66 3.94 14.88
C GLY A 43 -18.09 5.39 14.68
N VAL A 44 -17.17 6.37 14.77
CA VAL A 44 -17.48 7.80 14.60
C VAL A 44 -16.48 8.46 13.66
N GLY A 45 -16.94 9.35 12.78
CA GLY A 45 -16.07 10.26 12.02
C GLY A 45 -15.24 9.61 10.91
N GLN A 46 -15.53 8.37 10.50
CA GLN A 46 -14.75 7.74 9.41
C GLN A 46 -15.06 8.38 8.06
N ALA A 47 -14.05 8.45 7.19
CA ALA A 47 -14.21 8.85 5.81
C ALA A 47 -13.60 7.79 4.89
N SER A 48 -14.36 7.36 3.89
CA SER A 48 -13.90 6.44 2.86
C SER A 48 -14.32 6.94 1.49
N TYR A 49 -13.35 7.10 0.59
CA TYR A 49 -13.56 7.53 -0.78
C TYR A 49 -13.02 6.46 -1.73
N ILE A 50 -13.86 5.96 -2.63
CA ILE A 50 -13.47 5.01 -3.66
C ILE A 50 -13.79 5.62 -5.03
N TYR A 51 -12.77 5.83 -5.85
CA TYR A 51 -12.86 6.36 -7.21
C TYR A 51 -12.36 5.32 -8.20
N GLN A 52 -13.26 4.68 -8.94
CA GLN A 52 -12.93 3.68 -9.96
C GLN A 52 -13.25 4.24 -11.35
N THR A 53 -12.23 4.46 -12.16
CA THR A 53 -12.36 4.98 -13.53
C THR A 53 -11.67 4.05 -14.52
N GLY A 54 -12.34 3.69 -15.61
CA GLY A 54 -11.74 2.81 -16.63
C GLY A 54 -12.77 2.12 -17.50
N ALA A 55 -12.55 2.15 -18.82
CA ALA A 55 -13.54 1.72 -19.81
C ALA A 55 -13.74 0.19 -19.91
N SER A 56 -12.89 -0.64 -19.27
CA SER A 56 -12.92 -2.12 -19.37
C SER A 56 -12.44 -2.88 -18.11
N GLN A 57 -13.36 -3.03 -17.14
CA GLN A 57 -13.61 -4.20 -16.25
C GLN A 57 -12.70 -4.58 -15.05
N GLN A 58 -13.41 -4.99 -13.97
CA GLN A 58 -12.98 -5.77 -12.79
C GLN A 58 -12.08 -5.10 -11.74
N ASN A 59 -12.14 -3.79 -11.61
CA ASN A 59 -11.54 -3.15 -10.43
C ASN A 59 -12.36 -3.51 -9.17
N ALA A 60 -11.67 -3.98 -8.13
CA ALA A 60 -12.20 -4.31 -6.82
C ALA A 60 -11.55 -3.40 -5.77
N ALA A 61 -12.37 -2.70 -5.00
CA ALA A 61 -11.92 -1.87 -3.89
C ALA A 61 -12.78 -2.14 -2.66
N ASN A 62 -12.21 -2.73 -1.62
CA ASN A 62 -12.93 -2.96 -0.37
C ASN A 62 -12.28 -2.12 0.74
N THR A 63 -13.08 -1.34 1.44
CA THR A 63 -12.64 -0.59 2.62
C THR A 63 -13.44 -1.02 3.85
N THR A 64 -12.74 -1.45 4.89
CA THR A 64 -13.30 -1.74 6.21
C THR A 64 -12.64 -0.85 7.24
N GLN A 65 -13.39 0.06 7.86
CA GLN A 65 -12.90 0.97 8.90
C GLN A 65 -13.66 0.73 10.20
N THR A 66 -12.93 0.49 11.29
CA THR A 66 -13.49 0.39 12.64
C THR A 66 -12.75 1.33 13.59
N GLY A 67 -13.48 2.09 14.41
CA GLY A 67 -12.89 2.99 15.42
C GLY A 67 -13.28 4.46 15.27
N GLN A 68 -12.34 5.41 15.22
CA GLN A 68 -12.66 6.85 15.16
C GLN A 68 -11.80 7.60 14.13
N ASP A 69 -12.40 8.48 13.34
CA ASP A 69 -11.68 9.43 12.46
C ASP A 69 -10.68 8.79 11.48
N ASN A 70 -10.93 7.54 11.06
CA ASN A 70 -10.11 6.88 10.04
C ASN A 70 -10.46 7.40 8.65
N PHE A 71 -9.46 7.64 7.81
CA PHE A 71 -9.58 8.06 6.42
C PHE A 71 -9.00 6.99 5.50
N ALA A 72 -9.74 6.64 4.45
CA ALA A 72 -9.28 5.79 3.37
C ALA A 72 -9.67 6.41 2.03
N GLU A 73 -8.72 6.50 1.10
CA GLU A 73 -8.98 6.87 -0.29
C GLU A 73 -8.38 5.82 -1.22
N VAL A 74 -9.19 5.29 -2.12
CA VAL A 74 -8.77 4.31 -3.13
C VAL A 74 -9.13 4.85 -4.51
N THR A 75 -8.12 5.13 -5.32
CA THR A 75 -8.27 5.54 -6.71
C THR A 75 -7.73 4.45 -7.63
N GLN A 76 -8.57 3.90 -8.49
CA GLN A 76 -8.21 2.87 -9.47
C GLN A 76 -8.52 3.40 -10.88
N GLN A 77 -7.48 3.68 -11.65
CA GLN A 77 -7.58 4.14 -13.03
C GLN A 77 -7.02 3.08 -13.98
N GLY A 78 -7.90 2.28 -14.57
CA GLY A 78 -7.46 1.15 -15.39
C GLY A 78 -8.37 -0.06 -15.30
N ALA A 79 -7.77 -1.26 -15.30
CA ALA A 79 -8.48 -2.53 -15.27
C ALA A 79 -7.83 -3.53 -14.31
N LEU A 80 -8.64 -4.44 -13.77
CA LEU A 80 -8.20 -5.56 -12.91
C LEU A 80 -7.45 -5.13 -11.62
N HIS A 81 -7.62 -3.88 -11.18
CA HIS A 81 -7.01 -3.42 -9.93
C HIS A 81 -7.70 -4.05 -8.71
N GLN A 82 -6.92 -4.44 -7.71
CA GLN A 82 -7.43 -4.88 -6.41
C GLN A 82 -6.87 -4.00 -5.31
N ALA A 83 -7.75 -3.43 -4.48
CA ALA A 83 -7.37 -2.68 -3.29
C ALA A 83 -8.22 -3.16 -2.11
N ASP A 84 -7.57 -3.63 -1.05
CA ASP A 84 -8.23 -4.03 0.19
C ASP A 84 -7.65 -3.23 1.35
N VAL A 85 -8.47 -2.37 1.96
CA VAL A 85 -8.10 -1.51 3.09
C VAL A 85 -8.84 -1.96 4.33
N ILE A 86 -8.10 -2.31 5.38
CA ILE A 86 -8.63 -2.64 6.71
C ILE A 86 -7.98 -1.69 7.71
N GLN A 87 -8.73 -0.75 8.25
CA GLN A 87 -8.26 0.16 9.31
C GLN A 87 -9.01 -0.11 10.61
N THR A 88 -8.27 -0.38 11.67
CA THR A 88 -8.78 -0.56 13.02
C THR A 88 -8.09 0.43 13.96
N GLY A 89 -8.85 1.25 14.67
CA GLY A 89 -8.28 2.23 15.60
C GLY A 89 -8.67 3.67 15.28
N VAL A 90 -7.75 4.61 15.52
CA VAL A 90 -8.09 6.04 15.57
C VAL A 90 -7.14 6.86 14.70
N GLU A 91 -7.70 7.80 13.92
CA GLU A 91 -6.95 8.76 13.09
C GLU A 91 -6.04 8.11 12.03
N GLY A 92 -6.31 6.87 11.63
CA GLY A 92 -5.53 6.20 10.59
C GLY A 92 -5.80 6.78 9.20
N ARG A 93 -4.78 6.87 8.34
CA ARG A 93 -4.92 7.34 6.96
C ARG A 93 -4.34 6.35 5.96
N VAL A 94 -5.15 5.89 5.01
CA VAL A 94 -4.70 5.06 3.87
C VAL A 94 -5.06 5.76 2.57
N ILE A 95 -4.09 5.89 1.67
CA ILE A 95 -4.28 6.35 0.29
C ILE A 95 -3.69 5.31 -0.64
N ILE A 96 -4.48 4.84 -1.60
CA ILE A 96 -4.06 3.88 -2.61
C ILE A 96 -4.39 4.46 -3.99
N SER A 97 -3.39 4.59 -4.85
CA SER A 97 -3.54 5.01 -6.25
C SER A 97 -2.97 3.94 -7.17
N GLN A 98 -3.84 3.32 -7.97
CA GLN A 98 -3.48 2.26 -8.91
C GLN A 98 -3.79 2.71 -10.34
N TYR A 99 -2.77 2.69 -11.20
CA TYR A 99 -2.88 3.04 -12.62
C TYR A 99 -2.67 1.82 -13.51
N ASP A 100 -2.98 1.92 -14.80
CA ASP A 100 -2.79 0.85 -15.79
C ASP A 100 -3.55 -0.46 -15.52
N VAL A 101 -2.90 -1.59 -15.23
CA VAL A 101 -3.57 -2.90 -15.25
C VAL A 101 -3.06 -3.85 -14.16
N ASN A 102 -3.98 -4.51 -13.46
CA ASN A 102 -3.71 -5.65 -12.57
C ASN A 102 -2.73 -5.36 -11.41
N ASN A 103 -2.75 -4.15 -10.87
CA ASN A 103 -2.04 -3.84 -9.62
C ASN A 103 -2.90 -4.22 -8.40
N SER A 104 -2.22 -4.69 -7.35
CA SER A 104 -2.81 -5.19 -6.11
C SER A 104 -2.21 -4.45 -4.91
N ALA A 105 -3.06 -3.98 -4.01
CA ALA A 105 -2.64 -3.32 -2.77
C ALA A 105 -3.51 -3.80 -1.61
N ILE A 106 -2.89 -4.37 -0.58
CA ILE A 106 -3.55 -4.78 0.65
C ILE A 106 -2.92 -3.98 1.79
N VAL A 107 -3.75 -3.23 2.51
CA VAL A 107 -3.32 -2.42 3.66
C VAL A 107 -4.12 -2.82 4.88
N GLU A 108 -3.45 -3.37 5.88
CA GLU A 108 -3.98 -3.60 7.22
C GLU A 108 -3.30 -2.64 8.19
N GLN A 109 -4.10 -1.74 8.78
CA GLN A 109 -3.62 -0.74 9.71
C GLN A 109 -4.35 -0.88 11.05
N ALA A 110 -3.60 -1.04 12.13
CA ALA A 110 -4.10 -1.11 13.50
C ALA A 110 -3.47 -0.04 14.40
N GLY A 111 -4.27 0.59 15.26
CA GLY A 111 -3.80 1.48 16.33
C GLY A 111 -4.06 2.97 16.11
N PHE A 112 -3.08 3.85 16.38
CA PHE A 112 -3.29 5.30 16.45
C PHE A 112 -2.46 6.07 15.42
N ALA A 113 -3.11 6.82 14.53
CA ALA A 113 -2.46 7.78 13.64
C ALA A 113 -1.34 7.21 12.74
N ASN A 114 -1.47 5.96 12.27
CA ASN A 114 -0.58 5.47 11.21
C ASN A 114 -1.04 6.00 9.84
N THR A 115 -0.10 6.13 8.91
CA THR A 115 -0.33 6.57 7.54
C THR A 115 0.28 5.56 6.56
N ALA A 116 -0.47 5.26 5.51
CA ALA A 116 -0.01 4.52 4.35
C ALA A 116 -0.36 5.29 3.06
N ASP A 117 0.63 5.52 2.20
CA ASP A 117 0.45 6.05 0.85
C ASP A 117 1.08 5.07 -0.15
N ILE A 118 0.26 4.51 -1.04
CA ILE A 118 0.69 3.51 -2.01
C ILE A 118 0.33 3.99 -3.40
N THR A 119 1.34 4.13 -4.26
CA THR A 119 1.18 4.41 -5.68
C THR A 119 1.75 3.26 -6.52
N GLN A 120 0.91 2.68 -7.37
CA GLN A 120 1.30 1.63 -8.32
C GLN A 120 1.00 2.07 -9.74
N ASP A 121 2.04 2.35 -10.52
CA ASP A 121 1.97 2.78 -11.91
C ASP A 121 2.67 1.77 -12.83
N GLY A 122 1.86 1.01 -13.56
CA GLY A 122 2.31 -0.07 -14.43
C GLY A 122 1.46 -1.33 -14.27
N MET A 123 2.08 -2.50 -14.46
CA MET A 123 1.35 -3.78 -14.54
C MET A 123 1.78 -4.78 -13.48
N ASN A 124 0.82 -5.50 -12.90
CA ASN A 124 1.09 -6.63 -11.99
C ASN A 124 1.93 -6.26 -10.75
N ASN A 125 1.93 -4.99 -10.33
CA ASN A 125 2.62 -4.60 -9.11
C ASN A 125 1.79 -5.01 -7.88
N ASP A 126 2.45 -5.42 -6.80
CA ASP A 126 1.82 -5.92 -5.59
C ASP A 126 2.41 -5.25 -4.34
N VAL A 127 1.54 -4.76 -3.46
CA VAL A 127 1.92 -4.23 -2.14
C VAL A 127 1.08 -4.90 -1.08
N VAL A 128 1.75 -5.44 -0.06
CA VAL A 128 1.12 -5.88 1.18
C VAL A 128 1.75 -5.10 2.32
N LEU A 129 0.96 -4.26 2.97
CA LEU A 129 1.38 -3.42 4.08
C LEU A 129 0.57 -3.77 5.33
N ILE A 130 1.29 -4.10 6.41
CA ILE A 130 0.72 -4.31 7.73
C ILE A 130 1.38 -3.34 8.69
N GLN A 131 0.61 -2.40 9.24
CA GLN A 131 1.06 -1.44 10.26
C GLN A 131 0.29 -1.67 11.56
N ASP A 132 0.99 -1.81 12.67
CA ASP A 132 0.40 -1.90 14.01
C ASP A 132 1.00 -0.83 14.94
N ASN A 133 0.36 -0.54 16.07
CA ASN A 133 0.69 0.51 17.03
C ASN A 133 0.43 1.93 16.51
N ALA A 134 1.41 2.84 16.59
CA ALA A 134 1.14 4.27 16.50
C ALA A 134 2.19 5.08 15.76
N PHE A 135 1.72 6.11 15.05
CA PHE A 135 2.53 7.10 14.33
C PHE A 135 3.49 6.51 13.28
N ASN A 136 3.15 5.36 12.73
CA ASN A 136 3.92 4.78 11.63
C ASN A 136 3.56 5.45 10.31
N ASP A 137 4.55 5.76 9.48
CA ASP A 137 4.38 6.36 8.16
C ASP A 137 5.04 5.47 7.10
N THR A 138 4.26 5.03 6.12
CA THR A 138 4.77 4.21 5.02
C THR A 138 4.37 4.80 3.68
N ILE A 139 5.34 4.95 2.81
CA ILE A 139 5.17 5.34 1.41
C ILE A 139 5.73 4.22 0.53
N VAL A 140 4.95 3.77 -0.45
CA VAL A 140 5.38 2.77 -1.43
C VAL A 140 5.03 3.24 -2.84
N ASP A 141 6.06 3.44 -3.64
CA ASP A 141 5.96 3.79 -5.05
C ASP A 141 6.51 2.66 -5.92
N GLN A 142 5.64 2.03 -6.72
CA GLN A 142 6.00 0.99 -7.68
C GLN A 142 5.75 1.46 -9.11
N PHE A 143 6.83 1.54 -9.90
CA PHE A 143 6.80 1.90 -11.31
C PHE A 143 7.34 0.76 -12.17
N GLY A 144 6.52 0.26 -13.10
CA GLY A 144 6.91 -0.80 -14.05
C GLY A 144 6.10 -2.08 -13.90
N GLU A 145 6.73 -3.25 -14.11
CA GLU A 145 6.03 -4.54 -14.16
C GLU A 145 6.46 -5.51 -13.05
N GLY A 146 5.49 -6.01 -12.28
CA GLY A 146 5.73 -7.13 -11.38
C GLY A 146 6.59 -6.81 -10.16
N ASN A 147 6.63 -5.54 -9.72
CA ASN A 147 7.32 -5.19 -8.48
C ASN A 147 6.49 -5.62 -7.27
N GLU A 148 7.15 -6.09 -6.22
CA GLU A 148 6.54 -6.60 -5.00
C GLU A 148 7.12 -5.88 -3.77
N ALA A 149 6.27 -5.38 -2.89
CA ALA A 149 6.65 -4.82 -1.61
C ALA A 149 5.83 -5.47 -0.49
N LEU A 150 6.51 -6.23 0.37
CA LEU A 150 5.95 -6.79 1.60
C LEU A 150 6.51 -6.00 2.78
N ILE A 151 5.64 -5.30 3.50
CA ILE A 151 6.05 -4.40 4.58
C ILE A 151 5.25 -4.74 5.83
N THR A 152 5.97 -5.04 6.91
CA THR A 152 5.41 -5.25 8.24
C THR A 152 6.06 -4.27 9.22
N GLN A 153 5.26 -3.34 9.73
CA GLN A 153 5.71 -2.30 10.65
C GLN A 153 4.96 -2.41 11.99
N THR A 154 5.60 -3.06 12.96
CA THR A 154 5.04 -3.28 14.30
C THR A 154 5.59 -2.32 15.35
N GLY A 155 6.40 -1.34 14.94
CA GLY A 155 7.01 -0.33 15.81
C GLY A 155 6.10 0.86 16.12
N GLN A 156 6.68 1.89 16.75
CA GLN A 156 6.07 3.22 16.88
C GLN A 156 6.97 4.27 16.23
N GLU A 157 6.38 5.32 15.68
CA GLU A 157 7.10 6.43 15.02
C GLU A 157 8.06 5.96 13.91
N GLY A 158 7.80 4.80 13.30
CA GLY A 158 8.64 4.28 12.23
C GLY A 158 8.33 4.93 10.90
N ILE A 159 9.34 5.06 10.03
CA ILE A 159 9.19 5.58 8.67
C ILE A 159 9.71 4.52 7.69
N ILE A 160 8.92 4.20 6.69
CA ILE A 160 9.33 3.31 5.59
C ILE A 160 9.02 4.01 4.26
N ASP A 161 10.05 4.23 3.45
CA ASP A 161 9.94 4.76 2.09
C ASP A 161 10.52 3.72 1.13
N VAL A 162 9.68 3.23 0.20
CA VAL A 162 10.04 2.23 -0.80
C VAL A 162 9.75 2.78 -2.19
N SER A 163 10.78 2.85 -3.03
CA SER A 163 10.66 3.18 -4.45
C SER A 163 11.23 2.07 -5.32
N GLN A 164 10.38 1.40 -6.08
CA GLN A 164 10.77 0.34 -7.02
C GLN A 164 10.49 0.82 -8.44
N VAL A 165 11.55 0.94 -9.24
CA VAL A 165 11.49 1.38 -10.65
C VAL A 165 12.11 0.33 -11.54
N GLY A 166 11.30 -0.28 -12.42
CA GLY A 166 11.71 -1.32 -13.35
C GLY A 166 10.84 -2.57 -13.19
N ASN A 167 11.41 -3.76 -13.38
CA ASN A 167 10.61 -4.99 -13.39
C ASN A 167 11.06 -6.00 -12.35
N MET A 168 10.11 -6.70 -11.73
CA MET A 168 10.37 -7.82 -10.81
C MET A 168 11.29 -7.46 -9.65
N ASN A 169 11.28 -6.21 -9.18
CA ASN A 169 11.99 -5.85 -7.95
C ASN A 169 11.16 -6.28 -6.73
N VAL A 170 11.84 -6.76 -5.70
CA VAL A 170 11.22 -7.27 -4.48
C VAL A 170 11.83 -6.57 -3.27
N ALA A 171 10.97 -5.99 -2.43
CA ALA A 171 11.32 -5.41 -1.15
C ALA A 171 10.54 -6.15 -0.05
N ASP A 172 11.25 -6.74 0.91
CA ASP A 172 10.66 -7.36 2.10
C ASP A 172 11.24 -6.65 3.33
N ILE A 173 10.38 -5.92 4.03
CA ILE A 173 10.76 -5.02 5.12
C ILE A 173 9.98 -5.39 6.37
N ALA A 174 10.70 -5.79 7.42
CA ALA A 174 10.20 -5.92 8.77
C ALA A 174 10.82 -4.82 9.64
N GLN A 175 9.98 -3.97 10.23
CA GLN A 175 10.42 -2.90 11.12
C GLN A 175 9.66 -2.95 12.45
N GLY A 176 10.39 -3.06 13.55
CA GLY A 176 9.87 -3.04 14.91
C GLY A 176 10.71 -2.18 15.85
N GLY A 177 10.12 -1.71 16.94
CA GLY A 177 10.76 -0.80 17.91
C GLY A 177 10.37 0.67 17.71
N LEU A 178 11.16 1.62 18.21
CA LEU A 178 10.78 3.04 18.25
C LEU A 178 11.65 3.90 17.33
N GLY A 179 11.03 4.64 16.41
CA GLY A 179 11.70 5.68 15.62
C GLY A 179 12.67 5.15 14.56
N ASN A 180 12.47 3.93 14.08
CA ASN A 180 13.32 3.37 13.03
C ASN A 180 12.93 3.92 11.65
N SER A 181 13.88 3.93 10.72
CA SER A 181 13.65 4.40 9.35
C SER A 181 14.28 3.47 8.31
N VAL A 182 13.51 3.14 7.27
CA VAL A 182 13.99 2.43 6.08
C VAL A 182 13.74 3.31 4.86
N ASP A 183 14.79 3.55 4.08
CA ASP A 183 14.74 4.19 2.75
C ASP A 183 15.31 3.18 1.75
N LEU A 184 14.45 2.67 0.87
CA LEU A 184 14.77 1.61 -0.07
C LEU A 184 14.44 2.05 -1.49
N VAL A 185 15.46 2.10 -2.34
CA VAL A 185 15.35 2.43 -3.75
C VAL A 185 15.92 1.29 -4.59
N GLN A 186 15.07 0.67 -5.40
CA GLN A 186 15.44 -0.33 -6.39
C GLN A 186 15.22 0.20 -7.79
N GLN A 187 16.28 0.31 -8.59
CA GLN A 187 16.22 0.76 -9.97
C GLN A 187 16.80 -0.31 -10.90
N GLY A 188 15.99 -0.84 -11.80
CA GLY A 188 16.36 -1.88 -12.75
C GLY A 188 15.51 -3.14 -12.56
N ASP A 189 16.07 -4.31 -12.86
CA ASP A 189 15.29 -5.53 -12.96
C ASP A 189 15.73 -6.61 -11.96
N GLY A 190 14.80 -7.27 -11.29
CA GLY A 190 15.10 -8.43 -10.45
C GLY A 190 15.89 -8.14 -9.16
N ASN A 191 15.92 -6.88 -8.69
CA ASN A 191 16.62 -6.57 -7.45
C ASN A 191 15.82 -7.09 -6.25
N LEU A 192 16.50 -7.66 -5.27
CA LEU A 192 15.93 -8.18 -4.03
C LEU A 192 16.58 -7.47 -2.84
N ALA A 193 15.75 -6.87 -1.98
CA ALA A 193 16.17 -6.25 -0.76
C ALA A 193 15.35 -6.79 0.41
N LEU A 194 16.06 -7.34 1.40
CA LEU A 194 15.51 -7.80 2.67
C LEU A 194 16.01 -6.84 3.76
N VAL A 195 15.10 -6.24 4.52
CA VAL A 195 15.45 -5.33 5.62
C VAL A 195 14.71 -5.75 6.88
N ASP A 196 15.45 -6.11 7.92
CA ASP A 196 14.94 -6.41 9.25
C ASP A 196 15.53 -5.43 10.26
N GLN A 197 14.71 -4.52 10.78
CA GLN A 197 15.10 -3.52 11.77
C GLN A 197 14.32 -3.72 13.06
N ILE A 198 14.98 -4.27 14.09
CA ILE A 198 14.39 -4.51 15.41
C ILE A 198 15.22 -3.73 16.42
N GLY A 199 14.92 -2.44 16.60
CA GLY A 199 15.77 -1.56 17.41
C GLY A 199 15.13 -0.23 17.75
N GLU A 200 15.92 0.72 18.23
CA GLU A 200 15.47 2.08 18.47
C GLU A 200 16.31 3.06 17.65
N SER A 201 15.67 4.03 16.99
CA SER A 201 16.33 5.09 16.21
C SER A 201 17.32 4.60 15.13
N SER A 202 17.11 3.39 14.60
CA SER A 202 17.97 2.79 13.58
C SER A 202 17.57 3.19 12.17
N GLN A 203 18.54 3.37 11.29
CA GLN A 203 18.34 3.77 9.91
C GLN A 203 18.99 2.78 8.93
N ALA A 204 18.22 2.35 7.93
CA ALA A 204 18.67 1.52 6.83
C ALA A 204 18.42 2.27 5.52
N VAL A 205 19.47 2.42 4.73
CA VAL A 205 19.40 2.96 3.37
C VAL A 205 19.85 1.87 2.42
N VAL A 206 18.98 1.45 1.50
CA VAL A 206 19.28 0.42 0.50
C VAL A 206 19.06 1.01 -0.89
N LEU A 207 20.13 1.19 -1.63
CA LEU A 207 20.11 1.62 -3.03
C LEU A 207 20.65 0.49 -3.92
N GLN A 208 19.78 -0.08 -4.76
CA GLN A 208 20.16 -1.09 -5.74
C GLN A 208 19.90 -0.55 -7.14
N SER A 209 20.94 -0.50 -7.99
CA SER A 209 20.83 -0.07 -9.37
C SER A 209 21.41 -1.14 -10.31
N GLY A 210 20.60 -1.63 -11.24
CA GLY A 210 20.97 -2.64 -12.23
C GLY A 210 20.14 -3.90 -12.12
N MET A 211 20.76 -5.07 -12.33
CA MET A 211 20.02 -6.34 -12.45
C MET A 211 20.40 -7.35 -11.38
N ASP A 212 19.43 -8.06 -10.82
CA ASP A 212 19.66 -9.20 -9.91
C ASP A 212 20.55 -8.86 -8.70
N ASN A 213 20.48 -7.62 -8.19
CA ASN A 213 21.22 -7.27 -6.98
C ASN A 213 20.49 -7.79 -5.74
N PHE A 214 21.24 -8.28 -4.76
CA PHE A 214 20.74 -8.77 -3.48
C PHE A 214 21.31 -7.95 -2.33
N ALA A 215 20.43 -7.38 -1.51
CA ALA A 215 20.75 -6.69 -0.28
C ALA A 215 20.01 -7.37 0.89
N ASN A 216 20.73 -7.65 1.96
CA ASN A 216 20.15 -8.09 3.22
C ASN A 216 20.69 -7.21 4.35
N VAL A 217 19.81 -6.47 5.01
CA VAL A 217 20.12 -5.58 6.13
C VAL A 217 19.40 -6.10 7.36
N SER A 218 20.14 -6.41 8.41
CA SER A 218 19.59 -6.75 9.73
C SER A 218 20.21 -5.84 10.78
N GLN A 219 19.39 -5.10 11.52
CA GLN A 219 19.82 -4.19 12.59
C GLN A 219 19.02 -4.47 13.86
N ALA A 220 19.70 -4.71 14.97
CA ALA A 220 19.07 -5.08 16.24
C ALA A 220 19.39 -4.12 17.42
N GLY A 221 20.07 -2.99 17.15
CA GLY A 221 20.63 -2.09 18.16
C GLY A 221 19.92 -0.75 18.35
N PHE A 222 20.60 0.15 19.05
CA PHE A 222 20.20 1.55 19.24
C PHE A 222 21.03 2.44 18.31
N ALA A 223 20.35 3.26 17.50
CA ALA A 223 20.98 4.18 16.56
C ALA A 223 21.92 3.50 15.54
N ASP A 224 21.56 2.30 15.09
CA ASP A 224 22.30 1.60 14.04
C ASP A 224 22.13 2.33 12.70
N TYR A 225 23.19 2.37 11.89
CA TYR A 225 23.16 2.92 10.54
C TYR A 225 23.71 1.90 9.54
N ALA A 226 22.86 1.45 8.64
CA ALA A 226 23.18 0.55 7.54
C ALA A 226 23.00 1.28 6.23
N ASN A 227 24.02 1.23 5.37
CA ASN A 227 23.95 1.78 4.02
C ASN A 227 24.46 0.73 3.03
N VAL A 228 23.56 0.25 2.18
CA VAL A 228 23.88 -0.63 1.06
C VAL A 228 23.72 0.18 -0.22
N SER A 229 24.80 0.27 -1.01
CA SER A 229 24.75 0.80 -2.37
C SER A 229 25.35 -0.22 -3.33
N GLN A 230 24.53 -0.74 -4.23
CA GLN A 230 24.91 -1.71 -5.25
C GLN A 230 24.62 -1.13 -6.62
N THR A 231 25.62 -1.15 -7.51
CA THR A 231 25.47 -0.76 -8.90
C THR A 231 26.02 -1.85 -9.81
N GLY A 232 25.28 -2.22 -10.83
CA GLY A 232 25.64 -3.28 -11.77
C GLY A 232 24.76 -4.51 -11.61
N SER A 233 25.31 -5.70 -11.89
CA SER A 233 24.53 -6.92 -11.92
C SER A 233 25.05 -7.98 -10.94
N ASN A 234 24.14 -8.76 -10.34
CA ASN A 234 24.46 -9.88 -9.46
C ASN A 234 25.30 -9.50 -8.22
N ASN A 235 25.15 -8.28 -7.72
CA ASN A 235 25.85 -7.89 -6.49
C ASN A 235 25.17 -8.51 -5.27
N MET A 236 25.95 -8.85 -4.25
CA MET A 236 25.46 -9.35 -2.97
C MET A 236 26.02 -8.48 -1.83
N ALA A 237 25.14 -7.94 -0.99
CA ALA A 237 25.49 -7.16 0.19
C ALA A 237 24.72 -7.69 1.39
N ILE A 238 25.43 -7.94 2.50
CA ILE A 238 24.84 -8.38 3.75
C ILE A 238 25.39 -7.48 4.85
N ILE A 239 24.51 -6.76 5.54
CA ILE A 239 24.82 -5.97 6.73
C ILE A 239 24.09 -6.62 7.91
N THR A 240 24.83 -6.88 8.98
CA THR A 240 24.26 -7.30 10.27
C THR A 240 24.88 -6.44 11.36
N GLN A 241 24.04 -5.72 12.09
CA GLN A 241 24.40 -4.88 13.24
C GLN A 241 23.63 -5.38 14.47
N GLN A 242 24.33 -5.49 15.62
CA GLN A 242 23.83 -6.01 16.89
C GLN A 242 24.30 -5.12 18.03
#